data_AF-A0A536Q7A0-F1
#
_entry.id   AF-A0A536Q7A0-F1
#
_cell.length_a   1.000
_cell.length_b   1.000
_cell.length_c   1.000
_cell.angle_alpha   90.00
_cell.angle_beta   90.00
_cell.angle_gamma   90.00
#
_symmetry.space_group_name_H-M   'P 1'
#
loop_
_entity.id
_entity.type
_entity.pdbx_description
1 polymer ?
#
loop_
_entity_poly.entity_id
_entity_poly.type
_entity_poly.pdbx_seq_one_letter_code
_entity_poly.pdbx_strand_id
1 'polypeptide(L)'
;MRRLRPAGRPLGRMAVRSTLRTHSAVDIREVLRGLPTATGYRVTVKPLRYRTAPHLQAFTFWDEPEMVLQVPEPFRPFRELVDLGADGTPIVLFRTRRDVIRFLYLHEFCHWWLYLTHGWGSSAEIACDRYAFANYRRLGPVRPPAQRGRGERAA
;
A
#
# COMPACT_ATOMS: atom_id res chain seq x y z
N MET A 1 28.22 7.17 3.06
CA MET A 1 27.43 7.38 1.82
C MET A 1 27.08 6.01 1.23
N ARG A 2 25.87 5.50 1.46
CA ARG A 2 25.40 4.23 0.88
C ARG A 2 25.02 4.52 -0.58
N ARG A 3 25.80 3.99 -1.53
CA ARG A 3 25.51 4.09 -2.97
C ARG A 3 24.09 3.59 -3.22
N LEU A 4 23.21 4.49 -3.66
CA LEU A 4 21.96 4.13 -4.34
C LEU A 4 22.37 3.26 -5.54
N ARG A 5 22.05 1.96 -5.46
CA ARG A 5 22.30 1.03 -6.57
C ARG A 5 21.45 1.44 -7.79
N PRO A 6 21.96 1.19 -9.00
CA PRO A 6 21.69 2.00 -10.19
C PRO A 6 20.27 1.82 -10.71
N ALA A 7 19.83 2.84 -11.46
CA ALA A 7 18.63 2.84 -12.27
C ALA A 7 18.55 1.61 -13.20
N GLY A 8 17.32 1.10 -13.37
CA GLY A 8 16.92 0.36 -14.55
C GLY A 8 17.14 -1.16 -14.51
N ARG A 9 16.14 -1.89 -14.02
CA ARG A 9 15.87 -3.26 -14.48
C ARG A 9 14.38 -3.60 -14.31
N PRO A 10 13.79 -4.28 -15.30
CA PRO A 10 12.93 -3.68 -16.33
C PRO A 10 11.61 -3.09 -15.78
N LEU A 11 10.88 -2.37 -16.65
CA LEU A 11 9.42 -2.21 -16.59
C LEU A 11 8.76 -3.60 -16.69
N GLY A 12 8.90 -4.41 -15.65
CA GLY A 12 8.37 -5.76 -15.54
C GLY A 12 7.06 -5.76 -14.77
N ARG A 13 6.28 -6.84 -14.93
CA ARG A 13 5.12 -7.09 -14.06
C ARG A 13 5.59 -7.03 -12.60
N MET A 14 4.85 -6.30 -11.77
CA MET A 14 5.08 -6.22 -10.32
C MET A 14 5.40 -7.62 -9.75
N ALA A 15 6.52 -7.72 -9.02
CA ALA A 15 6.90 -8.96 -8.37
C ALA A 15 5.92 -9.22 -7.23
N VAL A 16 5.13 -10.28 -7.36
CA VAL A 16 4.05 -10.60 -6.42
C VAL A 16 4.23 -12.00 -5.89
N ARG A 17 4.14 -12.15 -4.58
CA ARG A 17 4.03 -13.43 -3.87
C ARG A 17 2.74 -13.44 -3.06
N SER A 18 2.05 -14.58 -3.04
CA SER A 18 0.88 -14.76 -2.17
C SER A 18 1.03 -16.06 -1.38
N THR A 19 0.67 -16.01 -0.10
CA THR A 19 0.47 -17.20 0.75
C THR A 19 -0.99 -17.30 1.22
N LEU A 20 -1.89 -16.48 0.67
CA LEU A 20 -3.33 -16.63 0.90
C LEU A 20 -3.82 -17.92 0.26
N ARG A 21 -4.68 -18.67 0.95
CA ARG A 21 -5.30 -19.87 0.38
C ARG A 21 -6.28 -19.56 -0.75
N THR A 22 -6.83 -18.36 -0.77
CA THR A 22 -7.92 -17.94 -1.66
C THR A 22 -7.46 -17.13 -2.86
N HIS A 23 -6.23 -16.63 -2.86
CA HIS A 23 -5.70 -15.76 -3.91
C HIS A 23 -4.27 -16.19 -4.26
N SER A 24 -4.08 -16.62 -5.50
CA SER A 24 -2.77 -16.88 -6.08
C SER A 24 -2.03 -15.57 -6.37
N ALA A 25 -0.74 -15.65 -6.73
CA ALA A 25 -0.01 -14.48 -7.20
C ALA A 25 -0.61 -13.86 -8.49
N VAL A 26 -1.33 -14.64 -9.30
CA VAL A 26 -2.04 -14.12 -10.49
C VAL A 26 -3.24 -13.29 -10.05
N ASP A 27 -4.06 -13.80 -9.13
CA ASP A 27 -5.23 -13.08 -8.60
C ASP A 27 -4.83 -11.76 -7.95
N ILE A 28 -3.72 -11.76 -7.19
CA ILE A 28 -3.19 -10.52 -6.60
C ILE A 28 -2.75 -9.53 -7.68
N ARG A 29 -2.09 -9.96 -8.77
CA ARG A 29 -1.74 -9.06 -9.88
C ARG A 29 -2.98 -8.46 -10.53
N GLU A 30 -4.05 -9.23 -10.68
CA GLU A 30 -5.32 -8.71 -11.19
C GLU A 30 -5.97 -7.71 -10.23
N VAL A 31 -5.91 -7.96 -8.92
CA VAL A 31 -6.36 -7.02 -7.88
C VAL A 31 -5.57 -5.70 -7.92
N LEU A 32 -4.27 -5.77 -8.18
CA LEU A 32 -3.36 -4.61 -8.23
C LEU A 32 -3.30 -3.95 -9.61
N ARG A 33 -4.01 -4.49 -10.62
CA ARG A 33 -4.05 -3.92 -11.96
C ARG A 33 -4.50 -2.46 -11.92
N GLY A 34 -3.80 -1.63 -12.70
CA GLY A 34 -4.05 -0.18 -12.79
C GLY A 34 -3.47 0.64 -11.62
N LEU A 35 -2.86 0.02 -10.61
CA LEU A 35 -2.15 0.74 -9.55
C LEU A 35 -0.71 1.09 -9.99
N PRO A 36 -0.10 2.15 -9.43
CA PRO A 36 1.28 2.46 -9.74
C PRO A 36 2.19 1.30 -9.32
N THR A 37 3.30 1.11 -10.02
CA THR A 37 4.19 -0.04 -9.78
C THR A 37 5.37 0.36 -8.91
N ALA A 38 5.52 -0.30 -7.76
CA ALA A 38 6.71 -0.23 -6.90
C ALA A 38 7.88 -0.98 -7.58
N THR A 39 8.51 -0.35 -8.56
CA THR A 39 9.55 -0.99 -9.38
C THR A 39 10.75 -1.34 -8.51
N GLY A 40 11.21 -2.59 -8.62
CA GLY A 40 12.30 -3.12 -7.80
C GLY A 40 11.87 -3.65 -6.43
N TYR A 41 10.59 -3.51 -6.05
CA TYR A 41 10.02 -4.07 -4.82
C TYR A 41 9.15 -5.29 -5.09
N ARG A 42 9.21 -6.26 -4.18
CA ARG A 42 8.30 -7.40 -4.14
C ARG A 42 7.10 -7.08 -3.24
N VAL A 43 5.90 -7.37 -3.70
CA VAL A 43 4.69 -7.33 -2.89
C VAL A 43 4.36 -8.74 -2.42
N THR A 44 4.34 -8.96 -1.12
CA THR A 44 3.92 -10.23 -0.52
C THR A 44 2.60 -10.06 0.18
N VAL A 45 1.61 -10.84 -0.23
CA VAL A 45 0.30 -10.90 0.42
C VAL A 45 0.23 -12.16 1.27
N LYS A 46 -0.04 -12.01 2.57
CA LYS A 46 -0.12 -13.13 3.50
C LYS A 46 -1.33 -13.02 4.43
N PRO A 47 -1.77 -14.11 5.06
CA PRO A 47 -2.87 -14.05 6.02
C PRO A 47 -2.53 -13.16 7.23
N LEU A 48 -3.50 -12.37 7.66
CA LEU A 48 -3.57 -11.78 9.00
C LEU A 48 -4.47 -12.64 9.86
N ARG A 49 -3.90 -13.33 10.84
CA ARG A 49 -4.67 -14.03 11.87
C ARG A 49 -4.90 -13.05 13.02
N TYR A 50 -6.16 -12.77 13.32
CA TYR A 50 -6.56 -11.83 14.35
C TYR A 50 -7.31 -12.57 15.47
N ARG A 51 -7.19 -12.06 16.71
CA ARG A 51 -7.88 -12.62 17.89
C ARG A 51 -9.16 -11.87 18.22
N THR A 52 -9.11 -10.53 18.12
CA THR A 52 -10.22 -9.65 18.52
C THR A 52 -11.09 -9.29 17.31
N ALA A 53 -10.51 -8.59 16.34
CA ALA A 53 -11.21 -8.12 15.16
C ALA A 53 -10.25 -8.03 13.95
N PRO A 54 -10.77 -8.22 12.72
CA PRO A 54 -10.03 -7.94 11.51
C PRO A 54 -9.63 -6.45 11.47
N HIS A 55 -8.44 -6.18 10.96
CA HIS A 55 -7.89 -4.83 10.82
C HIS A 55 -6.91 -4.78 9.63
N LEU A 56 -6.50 -3.58 9.27
CA LEU A 56 -5.49 -3.27 8.28
C LEU A 56 -4.11 -3.47 8.91
N GLN A 57 -3.24 -4.20 8.22
CA GLN A 57 -1.85 -4.35 8.64
C GLN A 57 -0.96 -4.57 7.43
N ALA A 58 0.01 -3.68 7.25
CA ALA A 58 1.03 -3.81 6.23
C ALA A 58 2.36 -3.21 6.70
N PHE A 59 3.42 -3.53 5.97
CA PHE A 59 4.77 -3.07 6.27
C PHE A 59 5.55 -2.86 4.97
N THR A 60 6.30 -1.77 4.90
CA THR A 60 7.36 -1.57 3.92
C THR A 60 8.71 -1.83 4.58
N PHE A 61 9.46 -2.78 4.04
CA PHE A 61 10.83 -3.04 4.44
C PHE A 61 11.78 -2.21 3.58
N TRP A 62 12.75 -1.54 4.23
CA TRP A 62 13.68 -0.62 3.56
C TRP A 62 15.00 -1.30 3.18
N ASP A 63 15.47 -2.21 4.03
CA ASP A 63 16.71 -2.96 3.78
C ASP A 63 16.50 -4.18 2.88
N GLU A 64 15.27 -4.70 2.84
CA GLU A 64 14.80 -5.71 1.90
C GLU A 64 13.73 -5.08 1.03
N PRO A 65 13.84 -5.08 -0.31
CA PRO A 65 12.88 -4.38 -1.17
C PRO A 65 11.56 -5.15 -1.24
N GLU A 66 10.77 -5.09 -0.16
CA GLU A 66 9.54 -5.82 0.05
C GLU A 66 8.46 -4.96 0.72
N MET A 67 7.23 -5.06 0.22
CA MET A 67 6.01 -4.65 0.90
C MET A 67 5.24 -5.89 1.31
N VAL A 68 4.87 -6.00 2.59
CA VAL A 68 4.07 -7.10 3.11
C VAL A 68 2.68 -6.59 3.42
N LEU A 69 1.67 -7.13 2.74
CA LEU A 69 0.26 -6.83 2.98
C LEU A 69 -0.37 -8.02 3.72
N GLN A 70 -0.94 -7.78 4.90
CA GLN A 70 -1.62 -8.83 5.65
C GLN A 70 -3.14 -8.70 5.50
N VAL A 71 -3.78 -9.76 5.00
CA VAL A 71 -5.22 -9.77 4.72
C VAL A 71 -5.93 -10.63 5.76
N PRO A 72 -6.97 -10.12 6.47
CA PRO A 72 -7.70 -10.88 7.47
C PRO A 72 -8.16 -12.26 7.00
N GLU A 73 -7.81 -13.30 7.76
CA GLU A 73 -8.31 -14.67 7.59
C GLU A 73 -8.79 -15.27 8.92
N PRO A 74 -10.06 -15.74 9.01
CA PRO A 74 -11.08 -15.73 7.96
C PRO A 74 -11.49 -14.29 7.60
N PHE A 75 -11.80 -14.04 6.33
CA PHE A 75 -12.24 -12.71 5.93
C PHE A 75 -13.71 -12.51 6.27
N ARG A 76 -14.00 -11.45 7.01
CA ARG A 76 -15.33 -10.90 7.23
C ARG A 76 -15.27 -9.41 6.93
N PRO A 77 -16.29 -8.81 6.27
CA PRO A 77 -16.35 -7.37 6.12
C PRO A 77 -16.19 -6.67 7.47
N PHE A 78 -15.42 -5.60 7.50
CA PHE A 78 -15.10 -4.90 8.75
C PHE A 78 -14.95 -3.41 8.54
N ARG A 79 -15.01 -2.71 9.67
CA ARG A 79 -14.90 -1.26 9.73
C ARG A 79 -13.62 -0.90 10.46
N GLU A 80 -12.91 0.08 9.92
CA GLU A 80 -11.69 0.59 10.54
C GLU A 80 -11.64 2.11 10.39
N LEU A 81 -11.08 2.76 11.42
CA LEU A 81 -10.81 4.19 11.38
C LEU A 81 -9.63 4.43 10.45
N VAL A 82 -9.78 5.37 9.53
CA VAL A 82 -8.69 5.82 8.64
C VAL A 82 -8.43 7.29 8.97
N ASP A 83 -7.19 7.66 9.25
CA ASP A 83 -6.85 9.03 9.64
C ASP A 83 -6.51 9.89 8.43
N LEU A 84 -7.42 10.79 8.07
CA LEU A 84 -7.24 11.72 6.96
C LEU A 84 -6.75 13.11 7.45
N GLY A 85 -6.36 13.23 8.73
CA GLY A 85 -5.92 14.47 9.34
C GLY A 85 -7.02 15.50 9.42
N ALA A 86 -6.78 16.70 8.87
CA ALA A 86 -7.77 17.78 8.84
C ALA A 86 -9.05 17.43 8.06
N ASP A 87 -9.01 16.42 7.18
CA ASP A 87 -10.20 15.93 6.46
C ASP A 87 -11.05 14.96 7.32
N GLY A 88 -10.60 14.61 8.53
CA GLY A 88 -11.32 13.81 9.53
C GLY A 88 -10.89 12.33 9.61
N THR A 89 -11.56 11.58 10.47
CA THR A 89 -11.25 10.17 10.79
C THR A 89 -12.44 9.24 10.49
N PRO A 90 -12.80 9.02 9.21
CA PRO A 90 -13.95 8.21 8.86
C PRO A 90 -13.80 6.74 9.27
N ILE A 91 -14.93 6.13 9.67
CA ILE A 91 -15.04 4.68 9.87
C ILE A 91 -15.35 4.00 8.52
N VAL A 92 -14.34 3.45 7.88
CA VAL A 92 -14.40 2.92 6.51
C VAL A 92 -14.78 1.45 6.51
N LEU A 93 -15.80 1.09 5.73
CA LEU A 93 -16.19 -0.32 5.50
C LEU A 93 -15.35 -0.96 4.39
N PHE A 94 -14.59 -2.00 4.75
CA PHE A 94 -13.89 -2.89 3.83
C PHE A 94 -14.76 -4.12 3.56
N ARG A 95 -15.34 -4.20 2.35
CA ARG A 95 -16.32 -5.24 2.00
C ARG A 95 -15.66 -6.49 1.45
N THR A 96 -14.48 -6.34 0.84
CA THR A 96 -13.82 -7.42 0.10
C THR A 96 -12.32 -7.48 0.38
N ARG A 97 -11.70 -8.63 0.11
CA ARG A 97 -10.23 -8.73 0.12
C ARG A 97 -9.58 -7.78 -0.87
N ARG A 98 -10.21 -7.54 -2.03
CA ARG A 98 -9.76 -6.55 -3.02
C ARG A 98 -9.63 -5.17 -2.38
N ASP A 99 -10.62 -4.75 -1.59
CA ASP A 99 -10.58 -3.46 -0.91
C ASP A 99 -9.36 -3.35 0.02
N VAL A 100 -9.15 -4.36 0.86
CA VAL A 100 -8.02 -4.42 1.81
C VAL A 100 -6.69 -4.43 1.07
N ILE A 101 -6.52 -5.35 0.11
CA ILE A 101 -5.26 -5.49 -0.64
C ILE A 101 -4.90 -4.19 -1.35
N ARG A 102 -5.87 -3.55 -2.03
CA ARG A 102 -5.61 -2.30 -2.74
C ARG A 102 -5.33 -1.14 -1.80
N PHE A 103 -6.05 -1.05 -0.68
CA PHE A 103 -5.84 -0.01 0.32
C PHE A 103 -4.43 -0.13 0.92
N LEU A 104 -4.09 -1.31 1.45
CA LEU A 104 -2.77 -1.58 2.02
C LEU A 104 -1.66 -1.35 1.00
N TYR A 105 -1.84 -1.83 -0.24
CA TYR A 105 -0.85 -1.62 -1.29
C TYR A 105 -0.60 -0.13 -1.57
N LEU A 106 -1.66 0.67 -1.69
CA LEU A 106 -1.53 2.10 -1.98
C LEU A 106 -0.90 2.87 -0.81
N HIS A 107 -1.21 2.48 0.42
CA HIS A 107 -0.63 3.05 1.62
C HIS A 107 0.89 2.77 1.65
N GLU A 108 1.31 1.50 1.52
CA GLU A 108 2.73 1.15 1.48
C GLU A 108 3.46 1.71 0.25
N PHE A 109 2.81 1.74 -0.91
CA PHE A 109 3.34 2.39 -2.10
C PHE A 109 3.63 3.87 -1.83
N CYS A 110 2.76 4.58 -1.12
CA CYS A 110 2.97 5.97 -0.76
C CYS A 110 4.19 6.13 0.15
N HIS A 111 4.34 5.31 1.18
CA HIS A 111 5.53 5.32 2.03
C HIS A 111 6.80 5.15 1.19
N TRP A 112 6.83 4.12 0.36
CA TRP A 112 7.95 3.84 -0.53
C TRP A 112 8.26 4.98 -1.49
N TRP A 113 7.23 5.54 -2.11
CA TRP A 113 7.35 6.63 -3.07
C TRP A 113 7.96 7.87 -2.40
N LEU A 114 7.42 8.28 -1.25
CA LEU A 114 7.90 9.46 -0.51
C LEU A 114 9.30 9.25 0.08
N TYR A 115 9.64 8.03 0.48
CA TYR A 115 11.01 7.69 0.87
C TYR A 115 11.98 7.88 -0.30
N LEU A 116 11.65 7.35 -1.48
CA LEU A 116 12.51 7.48 -2.65
C LEU A 116 12.66 8.94 -3.12
N THR A 117 11.60 9.73 -3.08
CA THR A 117 11.61 11.09 -3.63
C THR A 117 12.09 12.15 -2.64
N HIS A 118 11.93 11.93 -1.34
CA HIS A 118 12.20 12.95 -0.32
C HIS A 118 13.04 12.47 0.88
N GLY A 119 13.34 11.17 0.99
CA GLY A 119 14.12 10.62 2.10
C GLY A 119 13.35 10.41 3.41
N TRP A 120 12.03 10.66 3.42
CA TRP A 120 11.15 10.45 4.57
C TRP A 120 9.95 9.56 4.21
N GLY A 121 10.05 8.27 4.52
CA GLY A 121 8.99 7.29 4.23
C GLY A 121 8.00 7.16 5.38
N SER A 122 8.51 6.85 6.56
CA SER A 122 7.73 6.37 7.72
C SER A 122 7.02 7.46 8.55
N SER A 123 7.02 8.72 8.12
CA SER A 123 6.43 9.85 8.87
C SER A 123 5.24 10.50 8.17
N ALA A 124 4.70 9.84 7.14
CA ALA A 124 3.69 10.40 6.24
C ALA A 124 2.34 9.66 6.32
N GLU A 125 2.05 8.98 7.44
CA GLU A 125 0.85 8.14 7.65
C GLU A 125 -0.44 8.80 7.15
N ILE A 126 -0.73 10.02 7.60
CA ILE A 126 -1.92 10.78 7.17
C ILE A 126 -1.94 10.98 5.65
N ALA A 127 -0.80 11.29 5.03
CA ALA A 127 -0.74 11.48 3.58
C ALA A 127 -0.95 10.15 2.83
N CYS A 128 -0.43 9.05 3.37
CA CYS A 128 -0.56 7.72 2.78
C CYS A 128 -1.96 7.13 2.98
N ASP A 129 -2.61 7.38 4.11
CA ASP A 129 -4.03 7.08 4.34
C ASP A 129 -4.93 7.88 3.40
N ARG A 130 -4.72 9.19 3.26
CA ARG A 130 -5.45 10.01 2.28
C ARG A 130 -5.30 9.49 0.87
N TYR A 131 -4.08 9.15 0.47
CA TYR A 131 -3.80 8.60 -0.85
C TYR A 131 -4.48 7.24 -1.05
N ALA A 132 -4.37 6.31 -0.09
CA ALA A 132 -5.02 5.00 -0.17
C ALA A 132 -6.54 5.12 -0.20
N PHE A 133 -7.12 5.91 0.70
CA PHE A 133 -8.56 6.15 0.83
C PHE A 133 -9.17 6.72 -0.46
N ALA A 134 -8.51 7.70 -1.08
CA ALA A 134 -9.00 8.30 -2.32
C ALA A 134 -8.96 7.35 -3.54
N ASN A 135 -8.19 6.26 -3.48
CA ASN A 135 -7.83 5.47 -4.66
C ASN A 135 -8.21 3.99 -4.61
N TYR A 136 -8.32 3.35 -3.45
CA TYR A 136 -8.43 1.88 -3.35
C TYR A 136 -9.63 1.29 -4.10
N ARG A 137 -10.74 2.03 -4.18
CA ARG A 137 -11.95 1.61 -4.92
C ARG A 137 -11.91 1.90 -6.41
N ARG A 138 -10.97 2.71 -6.90
CA ARG A 138 -10.89 3.06 -8.34
C ARG A 138 -10.72 1.81 -9.19
N LEU A 139 -11.32 1.81 -10.38
CA LEU A 139 -11.22 0.73 -11.36
C LEU A 139 -10.19 1.04 -12.45
N GLY A 140 -9.99 2.32 -12.76
CA GLY A 140 -9.02 2.78 -13.74
C GLY A 140 -7.61 2.99 -13.17
N PRO A 141 -6.69 3.52 -14.01
CA PRO A 141 -5.34 3.83 -13.60
C PRO A 141 -5.28 4.81 -12.43
N VAL A 142 -4.38 4.55 -11.48
CA VAL A 142 -4.07 5.42 -10.34
C VAL A 142 -2.66 5.98 -10.55
N ARG A 143 -2.51 7.30 -10.42
CA ARG A 143 -1.21 7.97 -10.49
C ARG A 143 -0.50 7.91 -9.13
N PRO A 144 0.84 7.90 -9.08
CA PRO A 144 1.59 8.08 -7.83
C PRO A 144 1.16 9.35 -7.07
N PRO A 145 1.39 9.41 -5.74
CA PRO A 145 1.16 10.62 -4.95
C PRO A 145 1.83 11.84 -5.58
N ALA A 146 1.13 12.97 -5.58
CA ALA A 146 1.68 14.22 -6.06
C ALA A 146 2.92 14.59 -5.23
N GLN A 147 4.03 14.89 -5.89
CA GLN A 147 5.24 15.40 -5.23
C GLN A 147 4.95 16.82 -4.77
N ARG A 148 4.83 17.05 -3.47
CA ARG A 148 4.88 18.41 -2.93
C ARG A 148 6.33 18.88 -2.96
N GLY A 149 6.56 20.11 -3.40
CA GLY A 149 7.89 20.72 -3.38
C GLY A 149 8.40 20.86 -1.94
N ARG A 150 9.73 20.90 -1.77
CA ARG A 150 10.45 20.95 -0.47
C ARG A 150 10.02 22.10 0.48
N GLY A 151 9.17 23.02 0.03
CA GLY A 151 8.67 24.18 0.79
C GLY A 151 7.22 24.11 1.25
N GLU A 152 6.41 23.15 0.81
CA GLU A 152 5.02 23.00 1.25
C GLU A 152 4.96 22.17 2.53
N ARG A 153 5.48 22.70 3.62
CA ARG A 153 5.14 22.17 4.95
C ARG A 153 3.64 22.38 5.15
N ALA A 154 2.96 21.32 5.57
CA ALA A 154 1.59 21.44 6.06
C ALA A 154 1.60 22.48 7.19
N ALA A 155 0.94 23.61 6.93
CA ALA A 155 0.59 24.58 7.95
C ALA A 155 -0.43 23.97 8.91
#